data_AF-A0A939VVK9-F1
#
_entry.id   AF-A0A939VVK9-F1
#
_cell.length_a   1.000
_cell.length_b   1.000
_cell.length_c   1.000
_cell.angle_alpha   90.00
_cell.angle_beta   90.00
_cell.angle_gamma   90.00
#
_symmetry.space_group_name_H-M   'P 1'
#
loop_
_entity.id
_entity.type
_entity.pdbx_description
1 polymer ?
#
loop_
_entity_poly.entity_id
_entity_poly.type
_entity_poly.pdbx_seq_one_letter_code
_entity_poly.pdbx_strand_id
1 'polypeptide(L)'
;MSSVKLSFFSSLLAGLLLCGCSSSESGITEKDRLSPTEEEIVISHVRRFVKRAKKMNLTEAERELIQTVKPSMYVKYTGSKTGRLSLRWKLPNSRILLLQRSGNLLSSERADWTVRIISDKTGGKIPENFYGAHGEDISLPPQ
;
A
#
# COMPACT_ATOMS: atom_id res chain seq x y z
N MET A 1 42.86 22.78 63.26
CA MET A 1 42.83 24.23 62.93
C MET A 1 43.29 24.35 61.48
N SER A 2 42.34 24.40 60.55
CA SER A 2 41.91 25.62 59.82
C SER A 2 42.72 25.76 58.53
N SER A 3 42.21 26.12 57.35
CA SER A 3 40.86 26.18 56.78
C SER A 3 41.09 26.47 55.28
N VAL A 4 40.34 25.78 54.42
CA VAL A 4 39.86 26.07 53.05
C VAL A 4 40.43 27.29 52.28
N LYS A 5 40.73 27.09 50.98
CA LYS A 5 40.22 27.98 49.92
C LYS A 5 40.00 27.25 48.59
N LEU A 6 38.72 27.21 48.21
CA LEU A 6 38.14 26.97 46.90
C LEU A 6 38.77 27.87 45.82
N SER A 7 38.89 27.36 44.60
CA SER A 7 38.56 28.12 43.38
C SER A 7 38.26 27.17 42.21
N PHE A 8 37.01 27.24 41.77
CA PHE A 8 36.45 26.75 40.52
C PHE A 8 37.30 27.15 39.31
N PHE A 9 37.41 26.30 38.28
CA PHE A 9 37.25 26.74 36.88
C PHE A 9 37.05 25.53 35.95
N SER A 10 35.82 25.43 35.43
CA SER A 10 35.44 25.00 34.08
C SER A 10 36.36 24.02 33.33
N SER A 11 35.89 22.79 33.12
CA SER A 11 36.07 22.18 31.80
C SER A 11 34.92 21.22 31.50
N LEU A 12 33.92 21.81 30.87
CA LEU A 12 33.00 21.24 29.90
C LEU A 12 33.68 20.13 29.07
N LEU A 13 33.23 18.88 29.16
CA LEU A 13 33.31 17.93 28.05
C LEU A 13 32.28 16.80 28.24
N ALA A 14 31.02 17.17 27.99
CA ALA A 14 29.98 16.22 27.65
C ALA A 14 30.34 15.55 26.31
N GLY A 15 31.03 14.41 26.39
CA GLY A 15 31.36 13.55 25.26
C GLY A 15 30.12 12.82 24.77
N LEU A 16 29.32 13.54 23.99
CA LEU A 16 28.25 13.07 23.11
C LEU A 16 28.72 11.86 22.27
N LEU A 17 28.49 10.65 22.79
CA LEU A 17 28.32 9.45 21.97
C LEU A 17 26.83 9.36 21.56
N LEU A 18 26.32 10.41 20.91
CA LEU A 18 25.18 10.26 20.02
C LEU A 18 25.71 9.58 18.78
N CYS A 19 25.79 8.25 18.85
CA CYS A 19 25.99 7.39 17.70
C CYS A 19 24.87 7.76 16.72
N GLY A 20 25.25 8.46 15.65
CA GLY A 20 24.33 8.93 14.64
C GLY A 20 23.64 7.73 14.02
N CYS A 21 22.36 7.55 14.37
CA CYS A 21 21.41 6.99 13.43
C CYS A 21 21.39 7.98 12.26
N SER A 22 22.30 7.78 11.30
CA SER A 22 22.12 8.29 9.95
C SER A 22 20.85 7.61 9.47
N SER A 23 19.72 8.28 9.68
CA SER A 23 18.53 8.07 8.89
C SER A 23 18.94 8.39 7.48
N SER A 24 19.50 7.39 6.78
CA SER A 24 19.60 7.43 5.33
C SER A 24 18.17 7.48 4.87
N GLU A 25 17.66 8.71 4.70
CA GLU A 25 16.51 8.99 3.88
C GLU A 25 16.91 8.51 2.49
N SER A 26 16.75 7.21 2.24
CA SER A 26 16.83 6.68 0.88
C SER A 26 15.56 7.22 0.22
N GLY A 27 15.66 8.47 -0.24
CA GLY A 27 14.56 9.19 -0.83
C GLY A 27 14.09 8.38 -2.03
N ILE A 28 12.86 7.86 -1.97
CA ILE A 28 12.22 7.20 -3.10
C ILE A 28 12.24 8.20 -4.26
N THR A 29 12.96 7.87 -5.32
CA THR A 29 13.10 8.72 -6.50
C THR A 29 12.05 8.38 -7.55
N GLU A 30 11.91 9.21 -8.59
CA GLU A 30 10.89 8.98 -9.63
C GLU A 30 11.10 7.65 -10.36
N LYS A 31 12.36 7.22 -10.56
CA LYS A 31 12.68 5.90 -11.15
C LYS A 31 12.18 4.72 -10.30
N ASP A 32 11.99 4.91 -9.00
CA ASP A 32 11.50 3.88 -8.08
C ASP A 32 9.97 3.77 -8.11
N ARG A 33 9.29 4.75 -8.69
CA ARG A 33 7.83 4.79 -8.80
C ARG A 33 7.36 4.16 -10.09
N LEU A 34 6.16 3.58 -10.09
CA LEU A 34 5.52 3.11 -11.31
C LEU A 34 5.37 4.29 -12.29
N SER A 35 5.86 4.10 -13.51
CA SER A 35 5.59 4.98 -14.63
C SER A 35 4.13 4.81 -15.07
N PRO A 36 3.55 5.79 -15.79
CA PRO A 36 2.18 5.67 -16.31
C PRO A 36 1.94 4.40 -17.14
N THR A 37 2.95 3.98 -17.91
CA THR A 37 2.88 2.74 -18.71
C THR A 37 2.84 1.50 -17.82
N GLU A 38 3.65 1.45 -16.76
CA GLU A 38 3.65 0.36 -15.79
C GLU A 38 2.34 0.29 -15.00
N GLU A 39 1.77 1.43 -14.63
CA GLU A 39 0.44 1.49 -14.02
C GLU A 39 -0.64 0.88 -14.91
N GLU A 40 -0.64 1.19 -16.21
CA GLU A 40 -1.59 0.61 -17.18
C GLU A 40 -1.37 -0.90 -17.36
N ILE A 41 -0.12 -1.39 -17.32
CA ILE A 41 0.17 -2.82 -17.36
C ILE A 41 -0.44 -3.52 -16.13
N VAL A 42 -0.28 -2.94 -14.95
CA VAL A 42 -0.85 -3.46 -13.70
C VAL A 42 -2.38 -3.46 -13.75
N ILE A 43 -2.99 -2.36 -14.19
CA ILE A 43 -4.46 -2.25 -14.33
C ILE A 43 -4.99 -3.28 -15.34
N SER A 44 -4.32 -3.44 -16.48
CA SER A 44 -4.68 -4.41 -17.52
C SER A 44 -4.59 -5.85 -17.01
N HIS A 45 -3.55 -6.17 -16.24
CA HIS A 45 -3.40 -7.47 -15.58
C HIS A 45 -4.59 -7.74 -14.65
N VAL A 46 -4.93 -6.78 -13.79
CA VAL A 46 -6.04 -6.90 -12.85
C VAL A 46 -7.38 -7.04 -13.57
N ARG A 47 -7.62 -6.26 -14.63
CA ARG A 47 -8.84 -6.38 -15.46
C ARG A 47 -8.99 -7.78 -16.03
N ARG A 48 -7.91 -8.35 -16.58
CA ARG A 48 -7.88 -9.72 -17.11
C ARG A 48 -8.17 -10.75 -16.03
N PHE A 49 -7.62 -10.55 -14.83
CA PHE A 49 -7.88 -11.40 -13.67
C PHE A 49 -9.35 -11.37 -13.26
N VAL A 50 -9.92 -10.19 -13.03
CA VAL A 50 -11.34 -10.03 -12.63
C VAL A 50 -12.26 -10.62 -13.69
N LYS A 51 -11.99 -10.41 -14.99
CA LYS A 51 -12.77 -10.98 -16.09
C LYS A 51 -12.83 -12.51 -16.03
N ARG A 52 -11.75 -13.18 -15.59
CA ARG A 52 -11.67 -14.65 -15.51
C ARG A 52 -12.14 -15.21 -14.17
N ALA A 53 -12.20 -14.38 -13.12
CA ALA A 53 -12.55 -14.82 -11.78
C ALA A 53 -14.05 -15.11 -11.65
N LYS A 54 -14.44 -16.38 -11.82
CA LYS A 54 -15.84 -16.85 -11.74
C LYS A 54 -16.42 -16.83 -10.32
N LYS A 55 -15.58 -16.96 -9.29
CA LYS A 55 -16.01 -17.05 -7.88
C LYS A 55 -16.18 -15.69 -7.17
N MET A 56 -15.94 -14.58 -7.87
CA MET A 56 -16.16 -13.25 -7.28
C MET A 56 -17.64 -12.89 -7.28
N ASN A 57 -18.12 -12.37 -6.16
CA ASN A 57 -19.48 -11.85 -5.98
C ASN A 57 -19.68 -10.52 -6.73
N LEU A 58 -19.51 -10.52 -8.06
CA LEU A 58 -19.68 -9.36 -8.94
C LEU A 58 -20.77 -9.66 -9.97
N THR A 59 -21.67 -8.70 -10.18
CA THR A 59 -22.67 -8.76 -11.26
C THR A 59 -22.00 -8.51 -12.62
N GLU A 60 -22.69 -8.82 -13.71
CA GLU A 60 -22.16 -8.58 -15.05
C GLU A 60 -21.91 -7.09 -15.31
N ALA A 61 -22.84 -6.23 -14.89
CA ALA A 61 -22.68 -4.78 -14.99
C ALA A 61 -21.47 -4.26 -14.19
N GLU A 62 -21.22 -4.81 -13.00
CA GLU A 62 -20.02 -4.48 -12.22
C GLU A 62 -18.74 -4.91 -12.92
N ARG A 63 -18.75 -6.10 -13.55
CA ARG A 63 -17.61 -6.60 -14.32
C ARG A 63 -17.31 -5.71 -15.51
N GLU A 64 -18.34 -5.32 -16.27
CA GLU A 64 -18.21 -4.39 -17.39
C GLU A 64 -17.66 -3.03 -16.95
N LEU A 65 -18.16 -2.49 -15.83
CA LEU A 65 -17.63 -1.26 -15.24
C LEU A 65 -16.14 -1.37 -14.93
N ILE A 66 -15.69 -2.49 -14.35
CA ILE A 66 -14.26 -2.70 -14.04
C ILE A 66 -13.41 -2.75 -15.31
N GLN A 67 -13.94 -3.28 -16.41
CA GLN A 67 -13.23 -3.34 -17.69
C GLN A 67 -13.09 -1.96 -18.35
N THR A 68 -14.07 -1.07 -18.15
CA THR A 68 -14.14 0.22 -18.85
C THR A 68 -13.56 1.37 -18.02
N VAL A 69 -13.90 1.43 -16.72
CA VAL A 69 -13.53 2.54 -15.83
C VAL A 69 -12.16 2.29 -15.20
N LYS A 70 -11.31 3.33 -15.18
CA LYS A 70 -9.98 3.28 -14.53
C LYS A 70 -10.15 3.31 -13.00
N PRO A 71 -9.45 2.46 -12.24
CA PRO A 71 -9.50 2.50 -10.77
C PRO A 71 -8.83 3.75 -10.22
N SER A 72 -9.17 4.11 -8.99
CA SER A 72 -8.28 4.92 -8.16
C SER A 72 -7.09 4.06 -7.72
N MET A 73 -5.88 4.51 -8.02
CA MET A 73 -4.64 3.85 -7.66
C MET A 73 -3.94 4.61 -6.53
N TYR A 74 -3.49 3.90 -5.51
CA TYR A 74 -2.66 4.44 -4.44
C TYR A 74 -1.47 3.52 -4.19
N VAL A 75 -0.27 4.10 -4.07
CA VAL A 75 0.97 3.34 -3.85
C VAL A 75 1.77 3.95 -2.72
N LYS A 76 2.10 3.13 -1.72
CA LYS A 76 3.08 3.44 -0.69
C LYS A 76 4.39 2.72 -0.99
N TYR A 77 5.35 3.42 -1.58
CA TYR A 77 6.65 2.87 -1.92
C TYR A 77 7.53 2.65 -0.69
N THR A 78 8.27 1.54 -0.71
CA THR A 78 9.32 1.20 0.28
C THR A 78 10.65 0.87 -0.40
N GLY A 79 10.70 0.87 -1.73
CA GLY A 79 11.89 0.64 -2.54
C GLY A 79 11.57 0.72 -4.04
N SER A 80 12.52 0.35 -4.88
CA SER A 80 12.36 0.40 -6.33
C SER A 80 11.23 -0.52 -6.81
N LYS A 81 10.15 0.07 -7.35
CA LYS A 81 8.91 -0.61 -7.77
C LYS A 81 8.35 -1.54 -6.69
N THR A 82 8.66 -1.26 -5.44
CA THR A 82 8.38 -2.13 -4.30
C THR A 82 7.63 -1.34 -3.24
N GLY A 83 6.60 -1.94 -2.65
CA GLY A 83 5.82 -1.28 -1.62
C GLY A 83 4.45 -1.91 -1.45
N ARG A 84 3.44 -1.08 -1.15
CA ARG A 84 2.04 -1.49 -1.06
C ARG A 84 1.20 -0.74 -2.09
N LEU A 85 0.58 -1.47 -3.01
CA LEU A 85 -0.34 -0.97 -4.02
C LEU A 85 -1.79 -1.25 -3.59
N SER A 86 -2.68 -0.30 -3.82
CA SER A 86 -4.12 -0.44 -3.69
C SER A 86 -4.83 0.09 -4.93
N LEU A 87 -5.71 -0.72 -5.50
CA LEU A 87 -6.59 -0.37 -6.61
C LEU A 87 -8.03 -0.42 -6.12
N ARG A 88 -8.78 0.64 -6.44
CA ARG A 88 -10.14 0.79 -5.96
C ARG A 88 -11.09 1.15 -7.10
N TRP A 89 -12.14 0.33 -7.27
CA TRP A 89 -13.31 0.66 -8.08
C TRP A 89 -14.49 0.96 -7.16
N LYS A 90 -15.17 2.08 -7.42
CA LYS A 90 -16.50 2.34 -6.86
C LYS A 90 -17.50 1.56 -7.71
N LEU A 91 -18.24 0.66 -7.07
CA LEU A 91 -19.28 -0.14 -7.71
C LEU A 91 -20.67 0.44 -7.34
N PRO A 92 -21.73 0.09 -8.08
CA PRO A 92 -23.09 0.44 -7.71
C PRO A 92 -23.47 -0.06 -6.30
N ASN A 93 -24.57 0.47 -5.76
CA ASN A 93 -25.11 0.09 -4.44
C ASN A 93 -24.11 0.28 -3.28
N SER A 94 -23.31 1.35 -3.33
CA SER A 94 -22.32 1.70 -2.29
C SER A 94 -21.29 0.59 -2.04
N ARG A 95 -21.00 -0.22 -3.07
CA ARG A 95 -20.00 -1.27 -3.00
C ARG A 95 -18.66 -0.78 -3.50
N ILE A 96 -17.59 -1.44 -3.06
CA ILE A 96 -16.23 -1.15 -3.48
C ILE A 96 -15.53 -2.45 -3.78
N LEU A 97 -14.89 -2.52 -4.94
CA LEU A 97 -13.87 -3.52 -5.19
C LEU A 97 -12.51 -2.92 -4.84
N LEU A 98 -11.82 -3.55 -3.89
CA LEU A 98 -10.48 -3.20 -3.46
C LEU A 98 -9.54 -4.36 -3.76
N LEU A 99 -8.49 -4.12 -4.55
CA LEU A 99 -7.37 -5.04 -4.71
C LEU A 99 -6.12 -4.44 -4.11
N GLN A 100 -5.38 -5.24 -3.37
CA GLN A 100 -4.16 -4.82 -2.72
C GLN A 100 -3.05 -5.81 -3.02
N ARG A 101 -1.84 -5.29 -3.14
CA ARG A 101 -0.61 -6.07 -3.26
C ARG A 101 0.49 -5.44 -2.41
N SER A 102 1.34 -6.28 -1.84
CA SER A 102 2.59 -5.83 -1.21
C SER A 102 3.80 -6.49 -1.88
N GLY A 103 4.99 -5.91 -1.74
CA GLY A 103 6.22 -6.42 -2.33
C GLY A 103 6.52 -5.79 -3.70
N ASN A 104 7.10 -6.56 -4.62
CA ASN A 104 7.41 -6.10 -5.97
C ASN A 104 6.11 -5.89 -6.77
N LEU A 105 5.78 -4.64 -7.08
CA LEU A 105 4.51 -4.25 -7.68
C LEU A 105 4.37 -4.72 -9.13
N LEU A 106 5.49 -4.97 -9.81
CA LEU A 106 5.55 -5.45 -11.19
C LEU A 106 5.72 -6.96 -11.32
N SER A 107 5.84 -7.69 -10.21
CA SER A 107 6.02 -9.15 -10.29
C SER A 107 4.81 -9.80 -10.98
N SER A 108 5.07 -10.78 -11.84
CA SER A 108 4.02 -11.52 -12.54
C SER A 108 3.41 -12.64 -11.68
N GLU A 109 3.95 -12.87 -10.48
CA GLU A 109 3.50 -13.90 -9.56
C GLU A 109 2.11 -13.59 -9.00
N ARG A 110 1.27 -14.63 -8.95
CA ARG A 110 -0.17 -14.49 -8.69
C ARG A 110 -0.55 -14.46 -7.21
N ALA A 111 0.34 -14.89 -6.31
CA ALA A 111 0.01 -15.14 -4.91
C ALA A 111 -0.12 -13.88 -4.03
N ASP A 112 0.26 -12.69 -4.54
CA ASP A 112 0.41 -11.50 -3.70
C ASP A 112 -0.83 -10.58 -3.66
N TRP A 113 -1.91 -10.94 -4.37
CA TRP A 113 -3.10 -10.09 -4.48
C TRP A 113 -4.15 -10.46 -3.45
N THR A 114 -4.43 -9.53 -2.54
CA THR A 114 -5.62 -9.58 -1.69
C THR A 114 -6.78 -8.89 -2.41
N VAL A 115 -7.92 -9.59 -2.55
CA VAL A 115 -9.13 -9.04 -3.17
C VAL A 115 -10.24 -8.92 -2.14
N ARG A 116 -10.91 -7.77 -2.10
CA ARG A 116 -12.02 -7.51 -1.18
C ARG A 116 -13.16 -6.82 -1.89
N ILE A 117 -14.38 -7.28 -1.64
CA ILE A 117 -15.59 -6.57 -2.03
C ILE A 117 -16.26 -6.06 -0.76
N ILE A 118 -16.24 -4.76 -0.56
CA ILE A 118 -16.79 -4.10 0.63
C ILE A 118 -18.19 -3.63 0.26
N SER A 119 -19.20 -4.11 0.99
CA SER A 119 -20.59 -3.64 0.87
C SER A 119 -21.00 -2.99 2.17
N ASP A 120 -21.35 -1.71 2.12
CA ASP A 120 -21.96 -1.04 3.28
C ASP A 120 -23.47 -1.36 3.27
N LYS A 121 -23.90 -2.30 4.13
CA LYS A 121 -25.33 -2.54 4.38
C LYS A 121 -25.93 -1.48 5.32
N THR A 122 -25.14 -0.52 5.80
CA THR A 122 -25.49 0.42 6.86
C THR A 122 -25.06 1.83 6.48
N GLY A 123 -25.74 2.40 5.49
CA GLY A 123 -25.88 3.85 5.38
C GLY A 123 -24.61 4.62 5.03
N GLY A 124 -24.15 4.48 3.79
CA GLY A 124 -23.56 5.56 3.01
C GLY A 124 -22.29 6.21 3.55
N LYS A 125 -21.52 5.55 4.43
CA LYS A 125 -20.22 6.05 4.89
C LYS A 125 -19.16 5.02 4.60
N ILE A 126 -18.62 5.11 3.39
CA ILE A 126 -17.33 4.50 3.10
C ILE A 126 -16.27 5.27 3.91
N PRO A 127 -15.55 4.64 4.86
CA PRO A 127 -14.46 5.31 5.54
C PRO A 127 -13.37 5.65 4.52
N GLU A 128 -12.91 6.89 4.50
CA GLU A 128 -11.83 7.33 3.59
C GLU A 128 -10.52 6.55 3.79
N ASN A 129 -10.39 5.83 4.91
CA ASN A 129 -9.19 5.09 5.32
C ASN A 129 -9.41 3.60 5.64
N PHE A 130 -10.27 2.88 4.91
CA PHE A 130 -10.47 1.46 5.19
C PHE A 130 -9.35 0.57 4.62
N TYR A 131 -8.26 0.42 5.37
CA TYR A 131 -7.36 -0.71 5.27
C TYR A 131 -7.91 -1.86 6.13
N GLY A 132 -8.31 -2.95 5.48
CA GLY A 132 -8.43 -4.24 6.13
C GLY A 132 -9.64 -4.44 7.05
N ALA A 133 -10.73 -4.99 6.53
CA ALA A 133 -11.51 -5.98 7.29
C ALA A 133 -12.03 -7.05 6.33
N HIS A 134 -11.85 -8.30 6.73
CA HIS A 134 -12.28 -9.55 6.09
C HIS A 134 -11.66 -9.81 4.71
N GLY A 135 -10.38 -10.18 4.72
CA GLY A 135 -9.74 -10.82 3.59
C GLY A 135 -10.27 -12.24 3.49
N GLU A 136 -11.11 -12.50 2.50
CA GLU A 136 -11.22 -13.85 1.97
C GLU A 136 -9.91 -14.09 1.20
N ASP A 137 -9.05 -14.97 1.74
CA ASP A 137 -7.89 -15.48 1.02
C ASP A 137 -8.41 -16.37 -0.12
N ILE A 138 -8.66 -15.76 -1.28
CA ILE A 138 -8.97 -16.52 -2.49
C ILE A 138 -7.64 -16.99 -3.08
N SER A 139 -7.10 -18.07 -2.50
CA SER A 139 -6.02 -18.82 -3.13
C SER A 139 -6.52 -19.35 -4.48
N LEU A 140 -5.78 -19.03 -5.55
CA LEU A 140 -6.11 -19.52 -6.89
C LEU A 140 -5.74 -21.00 -6.99
N PRO A 141 -6.50 -21.81 -7.76
CA PRO A 141 -6.14 -23.19 -7.98
C PRO A 141 -4.80 -23.29 -8.74
N PRO A 142 -3.95 -24.30 -8.41
CA PRO A 142 -2.74 -24.58 -9.16
C PRO A 142 -3.08 -24.98 -10.61
N GLN A 143 -2.16 -24.66 -11.53
CA GLN A 143 -2.28 -25.02 -12.95
C GLN A 143 -2.11 -26.52 -13.16
#